data_AF-A0A6S7HD44-F1
#
_entry.id   AF-A0A6S7HD44-F1
#
_cell.length_a   1.000
_cell.length_b   1.000
_cell.length_c   1.000
_cell.angle_alpha   90.00
_cell.angle_beta   90.00
_cell.angle_gamma   90.00
#
_symmetry.space_group_name_H-M   'P 1'
#
loop_
_entity.id
_entity.type
_entity.pdbx_description
1 polymer ?
#
loop_
_entity_poly.entity_id
_entity_poly.type
_entity_poly.pdbx_seq_one_letter_code
_entity_poly.pdbx_strand_id
1 'polypeptide(L)'
;MENQWLRKRDSGGQSCRRDGKLITHANEMLTLSTHEDYMELCSLDVLGLKDRLEEKCTDPSGNTNANVIGKEFYHGKEVEFVCPRDSILVPASSRNLRCQDGQWRGTIPSCKASCPSLSQLFDGYKWGRSRTHGSSVQFRCYYGHKLVGSSRVVCNDGRWSDQMPKCLAICNPIRSISNGWVYGRGNLKGDKLSFRCRTDYILDGEQFIKCTGNRRWNAKKPTCRAPCRRFGVQPFRGGYIRRDGYKHNEEVTFGCRDPLVIDGQVTLRCNDGTWNDRLPTCGGLCLFS
;
A
#
# COMPACT_ATOMS: atom_id res chain seq x y z
N MET A 1 43.14 -61.68 -26.71
CA MET A 1 43.77 -61.16 -27.94
C MET A 1 44.64 -59.99 -27.51
N GLU A 2 45.96 -60.15 -27.61
CA GLU A 2 46.97 -59.20 -27.14
C GLU A 2 46.93 -57.88 -27.93
N ASN A 3 46.88 -56.76 -27.22
CA ASN A 3 47.14 -55.44 -27.79
C ASN A 3 48.65 -55.33 -28.07
N GLN A 4 49.07 -55.61 -29.31
CA GLN A 4 50.47 -55.45 -29.72
C GLN A 4 50.77 -53.99 -30.08
N TRP A 5 51.73 -53.41 -29.39
CA TRP A 5 52.28 -52.07 -29.62
C TRP A 5 53.42 -52.15 -30.64
N LEU A 6 53.21 -51.68 -31.87
CA LEU A 6 54.25 -51.67 -32.90
C LEU A 6 54.72 -50.23 -33.16
N ARG A 7 55.97 -49.95 -32.77
CA ARG A 7 56.67 -48.71 -33.09
C ARG A 7 57.18 -48.78 -34.53
N LYS A 8 56.38 -48.36 -35.51
CA LYS A 8 56.90 -48.13 -36.88
C LYS A 8 57.56 -46.76 -36.95
N ARG A 9 58.85 -46.76 -37.29
CA ARG A 9 59.65 -45.55 -37.48
C ARG A 9 59.73 -45.28 -38.98
N ASP A 10 58.64 -44.76 -39.57
CA ASP A 10 58.67 -44.20 -40.92
C ASP A 10 57.98 -42.83 -40.87
N SER A 11 58.75 -41.80 -41.22
CA SER A 11 58.34 -40.40 -41.43
C SER A 11 57.19 -39.86 -40.55
N GLY A 12 57.53 -39.52 -39.29
CA GLY A 12 56.93 -38.36 -38.62
C GLY A 12 55.62 -38.53 -37.83
N GLY A 13 55.21 -39.75 -37.44
CA GLY A 13 54.02 -39.88 -36.58
C GLY A 13 53.96 -41.12 -35.67
N GLN A 14 53.51 -40.92 -34.43
CA GLN A 14 53.09 -42.01 -33.54
C GLN A 14 51.65 -42.43 -33.91
N SER A 15 51.31 -43.73 -33.82
CA SER A 15 49.97 -44.26 -34.16
C SER A 15 49.58 -45.42 -33.23
N CYS A 16 48.29 -45.57 -32.95
CA CYS A 16 47.73 -46.60 -32.06
C CYS A 16 46.76 -47.51 -32.82
N ARG A 17 46.49 -48.74 -32.34
CA ARG A 17 45.58 -49.71 -32.99
C ARG A 17 44.50 -50.21 -32.04
N ARG A 18 43.25 -50.25 -32.52
CA ARG A 18 42.10 -50.94 -31.89
C ARG A 18 41.45 -51.86 -32.91
N ASP A 19 41.27 -53.14 -32.57
CA ASP A 19 40.65 -54.16 -33.45
C ASP A 19 41.19 -54.17 -34.90
N GLY A 20 42.51 -53.98 -35.05
CA GLY A 20 43.19 -53.96 -36.34
C GLY A 20 43.12 -52.63 -37.12
N LYS A 21 42.34 -51.64 -36.67
CA LYS A 21 42.25 -50.30 -37.29
C LYS A 21 43.32 -49.36 -36.75
N LEU A 22 44.04 -48.68 -37.64
CA LEU A 22 45.07 -47.68 -37.30
C LEU A 22 44.37 -46.34 -36.94
N ILE A 23 44.65 -45.81 -35.75
CA ILE A 23 44.20 -44.50 -35.29
C ILE A 23 45.40 -43.56 -35.39
N THR A 24 45.29 -42.53 -36.23
CA THR A 24 46.35 -41.55 -36.51
C THR A 24 45.96 -40.18 -35.98
N HIS A 25 46.72 -39.65 -35.03
CA HIS A 25 46.54 -38.31 -34.46
C HIS A 25 47.37 -37.29 -35.26
N ALA A 26 46.94 -36.99 -36.49
CA ALA A 26 47.74 -36.15 -37.40
C ALA A 26 47.85 -34.68 -36.95
N ASN A 27 46.93 -34.17 -36.12
CA ASN A 27 46.88 -32.76 -35.69
C ASN A 27 47.14 -32.53 -34.17
N GLU A 28 47.21 -33.57 -33.34
CA GLU A 28 47.43 -33.45 -31.88
C GLU A 28 48.91 -33.62 -31.48
N MET A 29 49.78 -33.97 -32.43
CA MET A 29 51.22 -34.21 -32.19
C MET A 29 52.05 -32.94 -31.92
N LEU A 30 51.48 -31.74 -32.07
CA LEU A 30 52.21 -30.47 -31.89
C LEU A 30 52.24 -29.97 -30.44
N THR A 31 51.54 -30.61 -29.49
CA THR A 31 51.42 -30.13 -28.10
C THR A 31 51.80 -31.15 -27.02
N LEU A 32 52.13 -32.39 -27.39
CA LEU A 32 52.45 -33.45 -26.43
C LEU A 32 53.96 -33.61 -26.32
N SER A 33 54.51 -33.32 -25.13
CA SER A 33 55.96 -33.22 -24.92
C SER A 33 56.60 -34.55 -24.51
N THR A 34 55.83 -35.55 -24.07
CA THR A 34 56.36 -36.84 -23.62
C THR A 34 55.60 -38.06 -24.16
N HIS A 35 56.24 -39.24 -24.11
CA HIS A 35 55.67 -40.53 -24.52
C HIS A 35 54.52 -41.00 -23.60
N GLU A 36 54.50 -40.56 -22.34
CA GLU A 36 53.44 -40.91 -21.38
C GLU A 36 52.14 -40.17 -21.71
N ASP A 37 52.21 -38.89 -22.07
CA ASP A 37 51.04 -38.09 -22.49
C ASP A 37 50.34 -38.69 -23.72
N TYR A 38 51.13 -39.27 -24.64
CA TYR A 38 50.62 -39.93 -25.84
C TYR A 38 49.91 -41.27 -25.51
N MET A 39 50.41 -42.01 -24.51
CA MET A 39 49.82 -43.27 -24.06
C MET A 39 48.51 -43.06 -23.29
N GLU A 40 48.36 -41.93 -22.59
CA GLU A 40 47.13 -41.54 -21.89
C GLU A 40 46.02 -41.15 -22.88
N LEU A 41 46.34 -40.39 -23.93
CA LEU A 41 45.40 -40.07 -25.01
C LEU A 41 44.94 -41.29 -25.80
N CYS A 42 45.88 -42.19 -26.16
CA CYS A 42 45.52 -43.42 -26.85
C CYS A 42 44.69 -44.37 -25.98
N SER A 43 44.90 -44.41 -24.66
CA SER A 43 44.05 -45.24 -23.78
C SER A 43 42.64 -44.67 -23.63
N LEU A 44 42.46 -43.36 -23.64
CA LEU A 44 41.14 -42.70 -23.66
C LEU A 44 40.37 -42.93 -24.98
N ASP A 45 41.05 -42.87 -26.12
CA ASP A 45 40.47 -43.14 -27.44
C ASP A 45 40.12 -44.64 -27.65
N VAL A 46 41.00 -45.54 -27.22
CA VAL A 46 40.78 -46.99 -27.31
C VAL A 46 39.67 -47.47 -26.37
N LEU A 47 39.37 -46.75 -25.29
CA LEU A 47 38.22 -47.03 -24.42
C LEU A 47 36.90 -46.40 -24.92
N GLY A 48 36.92 -45.61 -26.00
CA GLY A 48 35.75 -44.83 -26.44
C GLY A 48 35.34 -43.76 -25.42
N LEU A 49 36.28 -43.31 -24.59
CA LEU A 49 36.06 -42.31 -23.54
C LEU A 49 36.37 -40.89 -24.03
N LYS A 50 36.91 -40.71 -25.24
CA LYS A 50 37.13 -39.39 -25.84
C LYS A 50 35.84 -38.58 -25.93
N ASP A 51 34.74 -39.23 -26.32
CA ASP A 51 33.40 -38.60 -26.42
C ASP A 51 32.79 -38.26 -25.04
N ARG A 52 33.21 -38.93 -23.95
CA ARG A 52 32.74 -38.61 -22.58
C ARG A 52 33.39 -37.35 -21.99
N LEU A 53 34.48 -36.88 -22.58
CA LEU A 53 35.16 -35.62 -22.25
C LEU A 53 34.55 -34.41 -23.01
N GLU A 54 33.74 -34.65 -24.04
CA GLU A 54 33.16 -33.60 -24.89
C GLU A 54 31.68 -33.28 -24.62
N GLU A 55 31.06 -33.92 -23.63
CA GLU A 55 29.71 -33.55 -23.18
C GLU A 55 29.75 -32.27 -22.34
N LYS A 56 29.95 -31.16 -23.04
CA LYS A 56 30.07 -29.83 -22.47
C LYS A 56 28.69 -29.23 -22.25
N CYS A 57 28.38 -28.91 -21.00
CA CYS A 57 27.21 -28.11 -20.66
C CYS A 57 27.34 -26.69 -21.23
N THR A 58 26.20 -26.09 -21.56
CA THR A 58 26.13 -24.69 -22.01
C THR A 58 26.69 -23.76 -20.93
N ASP A 59 27.45 -22.74 -21.32
CA ASP A 59 27.89 -21.69 -20.39
C ASP A 59 26.64 -21.02 -19.77
N PRO A 60 26.44 -21.15 -18.45
CA PRO A 60 25.21 -20.68 -17.82
C PRO A 60 25.13 -19.16 -17.72
N SER A 61 26.24 -18.44 -17.95
CA SER A 61 26.33 -16.97 -17.80
C SER A 61 25.37 -16.20 -18.70
N GLY A 62 25.00 -16.76 -19.86
CA GLY A 62 24.03 -16.13 -20.78
C GLY A 62 22.56 -16.25 -20.34
N ASN A 63 22.28 -17.13 -19.38
CA ASN A 63 20.91 -17.50 -18.97
C ASN A 63 20.59 -17.07 -17.53
N THR A 64 21.50 -16.34 -16.87
CA THR A 64 21.32 -15.85 -15.51
C THR A 64 21.90 -14.45 -15.34
N ASN A 65 21.38 -13.72 -14.38
CA ASN A 65 21.97 -12.47 -13.86
C ASN A 65 22.78 -12.69 -12.58
N ALA A 66 23.04 -13.94 -12.18
CA ALA A 66 23.94 -14.28 -11.09
C ALA A 66 25.41 -14.25 -11.55
N ASN A 67 26.31 -14.00 -10.60
CA ASN A 67 27.73 -14.22 -10.83
C ASN A 67 28.02 -15.73 -10.79
N VAL A 68 28.59 -16.26 -11.87
CA VAL A 68 28.93 -17.69 -12.00
C VAL A 68 30.38 -17.89 -11.57
N ILE A 69 30.59 -18.70 -10.54
CA ILE A 69 31.92 -19.11 -10.06
C ILE A 69 32.24 -20.49 -10.63
N GLY A 70 33.24 -20.53 -11.50
CA GLY A 70 33.67 -21.73 -12.22
C GLY A 70 33.82 -21.41 -13.71
N LYS A 71 34.84 -22.00 -14.36
CA LYS A 71 35.14 -21.79 -15.79
C LYS A 71 35.14 -23.08 -16.60
N GLU A 72 34.92 -24.21 -15.93
CA GLU A 72 34.96 -25.54 -16.51
C GLU A 72 33.53 -26.11 -16.56
N PHE A 73 33.07 -26.48 -17.76
CA PHE A 73 31.67 -26.85 -18.02
C PHE A 73 31.52 -28.27 -18.59
N TYR A 74 32.47 -29.17 -18.33
CA TYR A 74 32.41 -30.56 -18.79
C TYR A 74 31.80 -31.49 -17.74
N HIS A 75 31.41 -32.69 -18.15
CA HIS A 75 30.78 -33.70 -17.30
C HIS A 75 31.48 -33.82 -15.93
N GLY A 76 30.69 -33.83 -14.86
CA GLY A 76 31.14 -33.95 -13.49
C GLY A 76 31.56 -32.62 -12.83
N LYS A 77 31.78 -31.54 -13.58
CA LYS A 77 32.14 -30.23 -13.01
C LYS A 77 30.94 -29.48 -12.43
N GLU A 78 31.21 -28.65 -11.45
CA GLU A 78 30.22 -27.85 -10.73
C GLU A 78 30.52 -26.36 -10.87
N VAL A 79 29.44 -25.57 -10.90
CA VAL A 79 29.49 -24.11 -10.85
C VAL A 79 28.64 -23.62 -9.69
N GLU A 80 29.06 -22.53 -9.05
CA GLU A 80 28.30 -21.84 -8.01
C GLU A 80 27.68 -20.55 -8.57
N PHE A 81 26.42 -20.31 -8.24
CA PHE A 81 25.70 -19.08 -8.57
C PHE A 81 25.62 -18.16 -7.34
N VAL A 82 26.19 -16.97 -7.46
CA VAL A 82 26.21 -15.97 -6.38
C VAL A 82 25.52 -14.70 -6.81
N CYS A 83 24.54 -14.26 -6.03
CA CYS A 83 23.81 -13.05 -6.28
C CYS A 83 24.49 -11.80 -5.69
N PRO A 84 24.41 -10.64 -6.36
CA PRO A 84 24.88 -9.36 -5.81
C PRO A 84 24.08 -8.97 -4.56
N ARG A 85 24.67 -8.08 -3.72
CA ARG A 85 24.17 -7.78 -2.36
C ARG A 85 22.66 -7.44 -2.34
N ASP A 86 22.00 -7.92 -1.30
CA ASP A 86 20.57 -7.82 -1.04
C ASP A 86 19.64 -8.52 -2.05
N SER A 87 20.14 -9.20 -3.08
CA SER A 87 19.31 -10.07 -3.93
C SER A 87 19.37 -11.53 -3.46
N ILE A 88 18.31 -12.29 -3.76
CA ILE A 88 18.22 -13.72 -3.40
C ILE A 88 18.24 -14.58 -4.65
N LEU A 89 18.82 -15.77 -4.51
CA LEU A 89 18.86 -16.77 -5.57
C LEU A 89 17.51 -17.50 -5.64
N VAL A 90 16.92 -17.57 -6.83
CA VAL A 90 15.63 -18.23 -7.07
C VAL A 90 15.75 -19.24 -8.22
N PRO A 91 15.52 -20.55 -7.98
CA PRO A 91 15.28 -21.16 -6.67
C PRO A 91 16.57 -21.22 -5.83
N ALA A 92 16.44 -21.13 -4.50
CA ALA A 92 17.58 -21.15 -3.59
C ALA A 92 18.36 -22.48 -3.60
N SER A 93 17.69 -23.57 -4.01
CA SER A 93 18.28 -24.92 -4.15
C SER A 93 19.29 -25.02 -5.29
N SER A 94 19.26 -24.11 -6.27
CA SER A 94 20.14 -24.14 -7.44
C SER A 94 21.44 -23.36 -7.24
N ARG A 95 21.90 -23.20 -5.99
CA ARG A 95 23.17 -22.51 -5.69
C ARG A 95 24.36 -23.17 -6.37
N ASN A 96 24.40 -24.50 -6.37
CA ASN A 96 25.44 -25.28 -7.04
C ASN A 96 24.77 -26.20 -8.05
N LEU A 97 25.20 -26.15 -9.30
CA LEU A 97 24.74 -27.09 -10.34
C LEU A 97 25.92 -27.89 -10.84
N ARG A 98 25.69 -29.19 -11.07
CA ARG A 98 26.66 -30.12 -11.65
C ARG A 98 26.32 -30.38 -13.11
N CYS A 99 27.32 -30.35 -13.98
CA CYS A 99 27.19 -30.78 -15.36
C CYS A 99 27.13 -32.31 -15.41
N GLN A 100 26.07 -32.87 -16.00
CA GLN A 100 25.88 -34.29 -16.16
C GLN A 100 25.36 -34.55 -17.57
N ASP A 101 26.16 -35.28 -18.33
CA ASP A 101 25.84 -35.74 -19.69
C ASP A 101 25.38 -34.60 -20.62
N GLY A 102 26.13 -33.49 -20.61
CA GLY A 102 25.85 -32.30 -21.42
C GLY A 102 24.73 -31.39 -20.90
N GLN A 103 24.11 -31.71 -19.75
CA GLN A 103 23.06 -30.90 -19.12
C GLN A 103 23.37 -30.54 -17.67
N TRP A 104 22.98 -29.32 -17.26
CA TRP A 104 23.05 -28.94 -15.86
C TRP A 104 21.97 -29.66 -15.06
N ARG A 105 22.37 -30.34 -13.97
CA ARG A 105 21.46 -31.06 -13.10
C ARG A 105 20.69 -30.10 -12.18
N GLY A 106 19.63 -29.51 -12.72
CA GLY A 106 18.73 -28.60 -12.02
C GLY A 106 18.33 -27.42 -12.90
N THR A 107 17.61 -26.46 -12.34
CA THR A 107 17.23 -25.24 -13.07
C THR A 107 18.29 -24.17 -12.87
N ILE A 108 18.81 -23.57 -13.94
CA ILE A 108 19.68 -22.39 -13.86
C ILE A 108 18.91 -21.29 -13.09
N PRO A 109 19.44 -20.80 -11.95
CA PRO A 109 18.72 -19.85 -11.12
C PRO A 109 18.79 -18.42 -11.67
N SER A 110 17.96 -17.55 -11.13
CA SER A 110 18.07 -16.10 -11.32
C SER A 110 18.14 -15.37 -9.97
N CYS A 111 18.83 -14.24 -9.96
CA CYS A 111 18.84 -13.32 -8.83
C CYS A 111 17.61 -12.43 -8.87
N LYS A 112 16.88 -12.42 -7.75
CA LYS A 112 15.71 -11.57 -7.54
C LYS A 112 16.02 -10.52 -6.49
N ALA A 113 15.84 -9.26 -6.86
CA ALA A 113 16.19 -8.12 -6.01
C ALA A 113 15.27 -8.05 -4.77
N SER A 114 15.84 -7.65 -3.63
CA SER A 114 15.03 -7.24 -2.48
C SER A 114 14.39 -5.89 -2.73
N CYS A 115 13.20 -5.69 -2.17
CA CYS A 115 12.46 -4.46 -2.30
C CYS A 115 13.00 -3.35 -1.37
N PRO A 116 12.73 -2.08 -1.68
CA PRO A 116 13.08 -0.95 -0.83
C PRO A 116 12.49 -1.08 0.57
N SER A 117 13.17 -0.49 1.55
CA SER A 117 12.63 -0.39 2.91
C SER A 117 11.35 0.43 2.93
N LEU A 118 10.27 -0.16 3.44
CA LEU A 118 9.01 0.55 3.65
C LEU A 118 9.15 1.51 4.83
N SER A 119 8.58 2.70 4.69
CA SER A 119 8.51 3.71 5.75
C SER A 119 7.75 3.22 6.99
N GLN A 120 7.74 4.04 8.03
CA GLN A 120 6.94 3.77 9.23
C GLN A 120 5.45 3.96 8.93
N LEU A 121 4.63 3.04 9.45
CA LEU A 121 3.18 3.22 9.51
C LEU A 121 2.85 4.03 10.76
N PHE A 122 2.30 5.23 10.60
CA PHE A 122 1.75 6.00 11.73
C PHE A 122 0.37 5.46 12.10
N ASP A 123 0.03 5.49 13.39
CA ASP A 123 -1.25 5.03 13.93
C ASP A 123 -1.61 3.58 13.57
N GLY A 124 -0.60 2.72 13.45
CA GLY A 124 -0.78 1.32 13.08
C GLY A 124 0.42 0.42 13.37
N TYR A 125 0.20 -0.88 13.21
CA TYR A 125 1.18 -1.94 13.33
C TYR A 125 1.64 -2.41 11.95
N LYS A 126 2.93 -2.70 11.84
CA LYS A 126 3.60 -3.28 10.65
C LYS A 126 4.26 -4.60 11.04
N TRP A 127 3.90 -5.70 10.37
CA TRP A 127 4.49 -7.03 10.58
C TRP A 127 5.21 -7.53 9.33
N GLY A 128 6.31 -8.25 9.53
CA GLY A 128 7.21 -8.67 8.44
C GLY A 128 8.35 -7.67 8.30
N ARG A 129 9.58 -8.17 8.48
CA ARG A 129 10.82 -7.37 8.36
C ARG A 129 11.62 -7.69 7.10
N SER A 130 11.38 -8.86 6.52
CA SER A 130 12.07 -9.29 5.30
C SER A 130 11.60 -8.48 4.09
N ARG A 131 12.55 -8.14 3.24
CA ARG A 131 12.34 -7.43 1.98
C ARG A 131 12.74 -8.27 0.78
N THR A 132 13.12 -9.52 1.00
CA THR A 132 13.52 -10.43 -0.07
C THR A 132 12.35 -10.76 -0.99
N HIS A 133 12.63 -11.09 -2.24
CA HIS A 133 11.60 -11.52 -3.19
C HIS A 133 10.72 -12.64 -2.59
N GLY A 134 9.41 -12.53 -2.78
CA GLY A 134 8.39 -13.42 -2.20
C GLY A 134 8.01 -13.10 -0.74
N SER A 135 8.80 -12.30 -0.02
CA SER A 135 8.42 -11.88 1.35
C SER A 135 7.23 -10.94 1.33
N SER A 136 6.44 -10.95 2.41
CA SER A 136 5.28 -10.07 2.55
C SER A 136 5.28 -9.29 3.86
N VAL A 137 4.81 -8.06 3.79
CA VAL A 137 4.60 -7.17 4.94
C VAL A 137 3.11 -6.93 5.10
N GLN A 138 2.61 -7.03 6.33
CA GLN A 138 1.19 -6.84 6.67
C GLN A 138 1.00 -5.61 7.55
N PHE A 139 -0.18 -4.98 7.43
CA PHE A 139 -0.52 -3.72 8.07
C PHE A 139 -1.88 -3.77 8.75
N ARG A 140 -1.99 -3.10 9.90
CA ARG A 140 -3.26 -2.89 10.59
C ARG A 140 -3.22 -1.59 11.37
N CYS A 141 -4.33 -0.85 11.40
CA CYS A 141 -4.40 0.39 12.15
C CYS A 141 -4.75 0.18 13.62
N TYR A 142 -4.35 1.12 14.47
CA TYR A 142 -4.76 1.19 15.87
C TYR A 142 -6.27 1.44 15.99
N TYR A 143 -6.80 1.25 17.19
CA TYR A 143 -8.21 1.51 17.46
C TYR A 143 -8.61 2.95 17.11
N GLY A 144 -9.78 3.10 16.49
CA GLY A 144 -10.29 4.40 16.01
C GLY A 144 -9.59 4.94 14.77
N HIS A 145 -8.85 4.11 14.03
CA HIS A 145 -8.26 4.43 12.74
C HIS A 145 -8.69 3.42 11.68
N LYS A 146 -8.80 3.86 10.42
CA LYS A 146 -9.14 3.03 9.27
C LYS A 146 -7.94 2.90 8.34
N LEU A 147 -7.66 1.68 7.90
CA LEU A 147 -6.64 1.42 6.88
C LEU A 147 -7.17 1.85 5.51
N VAL A 148 -6.38 2.66 4.80
CA VAL A 148 -6.61 3.09 3.43
C VAL A 148 -5.44 2.60 2.58
N GLY A 149 -5.72 1.71 1.64
CA GLY A 149 -4.72 0.97 0.84
C GLY A 149 -4.67 -0.51 1.20
N SER A 150 -3.68 -1.22 0.67
CA SER A 150 -3.53 -2.67 0.87
C SER A 150 -3.11 -3.04 2.30
N SER A 151 -3.75 -4.07 2.86
CA SER A 151 -3.39 -4.64 4.17
C SER A 151 -2.17 -5.55 4.12
N ARG A 152 -1.75 -5.95 2.92
CA ARG A 152 -0.58 -6.79 2.68
C ARG A 152 0.10 -6.40 1.38
N VAL A 153 1.42 -6.29 1.42
CA VAL A 153 2.25 -6.10 0.22
C VAL A 153 3.26 -7.24 0.11
N VAL A 154 3.55 -7.67 -1.11
CA VAL A 154 4.50 -8.75 -1.43
C VAL A 154 5.63 -8.19 -2.27
N CYS A 155 6.87 -8.59 -1.97
CA CYS A 155 8.03 -8.15 -2.74
C CYS A 155 8.17 -8.98 -4.02
N ASN A 156 8.12 -8.32 -5.16
CA ASN A 156 8.27 -8.90 -6.48
C ASN A 156 9.47 -8.26 -7.17
N ASP A 157 10.63 -8.86 -6.97
CA ASP A 157 11.87 -8.56 -7.71
C ASP A 157 12.21 -7.06 -7.69
N GLY A 158 12.49 -6.56 -6.48
CA GLY A 158 12.79 -5.14 -6.26
C GLY A 158 11.57 -4.23 -6.14
N ARG A 159 10.34 -4.70 -6.42
CA ARG A 159 9.12 -3.88 -6.34
C ARG A 159 8.05 -4.47 -5.43
N TRP A 160 7.53 -3.68 -4.50
CA TRP A 160 6.35 -4.06 -3.71
C TRP A 160 5.10 -4.11 -4.59
N SER A 161 4.22 -5.09 -4.33
CA SER A 161 2.97 -5.29 -5.06
C SER A 161 2.00 -4.10 -4.98
N ASP A 162 2.10 -3.30 -3.93
CA ASP A 162 1.34 -2.06 -3.75
C ASP A 162 2.15 -1.06 -2.92
N GLN A 163 1.68 0.18 -2.86
CA GLN A 163 2.25 1.25 -2.06
C GLN A 163 1.95 1.07 -0.56
N MET A 164 2.71 1.78 0.27
CA MET A 164 2.50 1.83 1.71
C MET A 164 1.10 2.39 2.05
N PRO A 165 0.27 1.68 2.83
CA PRO A 165 -1.05 2.17 3.20
C PRO A 165 -0.97 3.28 4.25
N LYS A 166 -2.11 3.94 4.49
CA LYS A 166 -2.26 4.98 5.52
C LYS A 166 -3.32 4.58 6.54
N CYS A 167 -3.10 4.92 7.80
CA CYS A 167 -4.12 4.86 8.84
C CYS A 167 -4.71 6.25 9.04
N LEU A 168 -6.02 6.39 8.80
CA LEU A 168 -6.73 7.65 8.98
C LEU A 168 -7.62 7.60 10.21
N ALA A 169 -7.50 8.62 11.07
CA ALA A 169 -8.35 8.78 12.25
C ALA A 169 -9.83 8.77 11.87
N ILE A 170 -10.64 8.09 12.69
CA ILE A 170 -12.09 8.01 12.54
C ILE A 170 -12.73 8.92 13.60
N CYS A 171 -13.46 9.94 13.15
CA CYS A 171 -14.27 10.79 14.01
C CYS A 171 -15.63 10.16 14.32
N ASN A 172 -16.29 10.61 15.39
CA ASN A 172 -17.64 10.15 15.71
C ASN A 172 -18.61 10.42 14.53
N PRO A 173 -19.36 9.42 14.05
CA PRO A 173 -20.27 9.60 12.93
C PRO A 173 -21.43 10.51 13.32
N ILE A 174 -21.75 11.49 12.47
CA ILE A 174 -22.92 12.36 12.60
C ILE A 174 -23.87 12.02 11.46
N ARG A 175 -24.93 11.27 11.77
CA ARG A 175 -25.91 10.81 10.76
C ARG A 175 -27.06 11.78 10.54
N SER A 176 -27.41 12.55 11.57
CA SER A 176 -28.51 13.50 11.55
C SER A 176 -28.33 14.57 12.63
N ILE A 177 -29.05 15.67 12.46
CA ILE A 177 -29.31 16.69 13.48
C ILE A 177 -30.83 16.88 13.59
N SER A 178 -31.32 17.20 14.78
CA SER A 178 -32.76 17.46 14.99
C SER A 178 -33.18 18.70 14.21
N ASN A 179 -34.34 18.64 13.57
CA ASN A 179 -34.90 19.75 12.77
C ASN A 179 -33.95 20.31 11.70
N GLY A 180 -33.10 19.46 11.14
CA GLY A 180 -32.20 19.84 10.06
C GLY A 180 -31.69 18.64 9.27
N TRP A 181 -30.70 18.92 8.41
CA TRP A 181 -30.06 17.97 7.52
C TRP A 181 -28.54 18.09 7.63
N VAL A 182 -27.89 16.95 7.42
CA VAL A 182 -26.43 16.82 7.34
C VAL A 182 -26.09 16.46 5.90
N TYR A 183 -25.20 17.23 5.28
CA TYR A 183 -24.65 16.95 3.96
C TYR A 183 -23.18 16.58 4.08
N GLY A 184 -22.71 15.79 3.11
CA GLY A 184 -21.39 15.15 3.16
C GLY A 184 -21.50 13.68 3.56
N ARG A 185 -20.40 12.96 3.39
CA ARG A 185 -20.29 11.53 3.70
C ARG A 185 -18.95 11.25 4.36
N GLY A 186 -18.91 10.17 5.13
CA GLY A 186 -17.70 9.74 5.81
C GLY A 186 -17.45 10.46 7.13
N ASN A 187 -16.39 10.02 7.78
CA ASN A 187 -15.94 10.45 9.10
C ASN A 187 -14.44 10.15 9.29
N LEU A 188 -13.68 10.05 8.21
CA LEU A 188 -12.23 9.88 8.23
C LEU A 188 -11.54 11.24 8.24
N LYS A 189 -10.30 11.30 8.75
CA LYS A 189 -9.46 12.50 8.72
C LYS A 189 -9.50 13.15 7.34
N GLY A 190 -9.94 14.41 7.29
CA GLY A 190 -10.10 15.16 6.05
C GLY A 190 -11.55 15.36 5.61
N ASP A 191 -12.45 14.42 5.95
CA ASP A 191 -13.87 14.49 5.59
C ASP A 191 -14.53 15.73 6.20
N LYS A 192 -15.48 16.30 5.46
CA LYS A 192 -16.23 17.50 5.85
C LYS A 192 -17.72 17.22 5.82
N LEU A 193 -18.42 17.75 6.82
CA LEU A 193 -19.87 17.75 6.89
C LEU A 193 -20.36 19.20 6.88
N SER A 194 -21.51 19.43 6.25
CA SER A 194 -22.23 20.69 6.31
C SER A 194 -23.64 20.51 6.83
N PHE A 195 -24.18 21.55 7.45
CA PHE A 195 -25.46 21.49 8.15
C PHE A 195 -26.42 22.55 7.63
N ARG A 196 -27.71 22.19 7.62
CA ARG A 196 -28.79 23.13 7.30
C ARG A 196 -30.01 22.81 8.15
N CYS A 197 -30.66 23.82 8.68
CA CYS A 197 -31.91 23.64 9.42
C CYS A 197 -33.12 23.62 8.49
N ARG A 198 -34.22 23.04 8.99
CA ARG A 198 -35.56 23.13 8.37
C ARG A 198 -36.00 24.59 8.29
N THR A 199 -37.01 24.84 7.47
CA THR A 199 -37.62 26.18 7.31
C THR A 199 -37.92 26.79 8.68
N ASP A 200 -37.56 28.06 8.85
CA ASP A 200 -37.73 28.89 10.05
C ASP A 200 -36.93 28.49 11.30
N TYR A 201 -36.22 27.37 11.28
CA TYR A 201 -35.22 27.05 12.30
C TYR A 201 -33.90 27.77 12.01
N ILE A 202 -33.23 28.24 13.07
CA ILE A 202 -31.94 28.92 12.96
C ILE A 202 -30.82 27.97 13.38
N LEU A 203 -29.76 27.91 12.57
CA LEU A 203 -28.58 27.12 12.89
C LEU A 203 -27.75 27.83 13.97
N ASP A 204 -27.57 27.16 15.10
CA ASP A 204 -26.74 27.59 16.22
C ASP A 204 -25.46 26.74 16.26
N GLY A 205 -24.35 27.33 15.83
CA GLY A 205 -23.03 26.71 15.70
C GLY A 205 -22.48 26.75 14.27
N GLU A 206 -21.40 26.00 14.04
CA GLU A 206 -20.68 25.98 12.76
C GLU A 206 -21.51 25.34 11.64
N GLN A 207 -21.57 26.02 10.48
CA GLN A 207 -22.21 25.46 9.29
C GLN A 207 -21.43 24.28 8.70
N PHE A 208 -20.10 24.24 8.92
CA PHE A 208 -19.22 23.21 8.40
C PHE A 208 -18.28 22.70 9.49
N ILE A 209 -18.06 21.39 9.52
CA ILE A 209 -17.05 20.77 10.38
C ILE A 209 -16.19 19.81 9.57
N LYS A 210 -14.94 19.63 9.99
CA LYS A 210 -13.95 18.75 9.37
C LYS A 210 -13.40 17.75 10.39
N CYS A 211 -13.28 16.48 9.99
CA CYS A 211 -12.68 15.46 10.82
C CYS A 211 -11.16 15.67 10.86
N THR A 212 -10.61 15.78 12.06
CA THR A 212 -9.19 16.08 12.28
C THR A 212 -8.38 14.82 12.58
N GLY A 213 -7.06 14.96 12.73
CA GLY A 213 -6.17 13.85 13.05
C GLY A 213 -6.33 13.27 14.46
N ASN A 214 -7.01 13.97 15.37
CA ASN A 214 -7.14 13.54 16.77
C ASN A 214 -8.41 12.73 17.07
N ARG A 215 -9.06 12.19 16.02
CA ARG A 215 -10.36 11.49 16.09
C ARG A 215 -11.54 12.36 16.55
N ARG A 216 -11.42 13.68 16.44
CA ARG A 216 -12.51 14.62 16.70
C ARG A 216 -12.77 15.53 15.50
N TRP A 217 -14.02 15.95 15.37
CA TRP A 217 -14.39 17.09 14.55
C TRP A 217 -13.77 18.36 15.12
N ASN A 218 -13.41 19.30 14.26
CA ASN A 218 -12.84 20.59 14.66
C ASN A 218 -13.83 21.49 15.44
N ALA A 219 -15.13 21.24 15.32
CA ALA A 219 -16.16 21.88 16.12
C ALA A 219 -17.26 20.87 16.53
N LYS A 220 -18.08 21.27 17.49
CA LYS A 220 -19.23 20.46 17.94
C LYS A 220 -20.31 20.44 16.84
N LYS A 221 -21.14 19.39 16.85
CA LYS A 221 -22.34 19.34 15.99
C LYS A 221 -23.24 20.56 16.32
N PRO A 222 -23.75 21.29 15.32
CA PRO A 222 -24.63 22.43 15.57
C PRO A 222 -26.04 21.98 15.96
N THR A 223 -26.84 22.92 16.45
CA THR A 223 -28.24 22.70 16.84
C THR A 223 -29.16 23.59 15.99
N CYS A 224 -30.33 23.09 15.62
CA CYS A 224 -31.36 23.89 14.97
C CYS A 224 -32.35 24.40 16.01
N ARG A 225 -32.31 25.70 16.29
CA ARG A 225 -33.12 26.38 17.29
C ARG A 225 -34.50 26.70 16.74
N ALA A 226 -35.52 26.37 17.52
CA ALA A 226 -36.91 26.45 17.09
C ALA A 226 -37.40 27.90 16.99
N PRO A 227 -38.23 28.21 15.98
CA PRO A 227 -39.00 29.45 15.98
C PRO A 227 -40.06 29.42 17.08
N CYS A 228 -40.36 30.58 17.65
CA CYS A 228 -41.41 30.77 18.62
C CYS A 228 -42.77 30.85 17.93
N ARG A 229 -43.83 30.64 18.73
CA ARG A 229 -45.20 30.81 18.25
C ARG A 229 -45.41 32.26 17.82
N ARG A 230 -45.84 32.43 16.57
CA ARG A 230 -46.28 33.74 16.07
C ARG A 230 -47.51 34.20 16.84
N PHE A 231 -47.56 35.50 17.10
CA PHE A 231 -48.75 36.12 17.65
C PHE A 231 -49.81 36.29 16.55
N GLY A 232 -51.09 36.27 16.94
CA GLY A 232 -52.19 36.61 16.03
C GLY A 232 -52.20 38.09 15.66
N VAL A 233 -53.07 38.46 14.71
CA VAL A 233 -53.25 39.86 14.24
C VAL A 233 -53.53 40.82 15.39
N GLN A 234 -54.24 40.35 16.43
CA GLN A 234 -54.43 41.07 17.69
C GLN A 234 -53.75 40.29 18.82
N PRO A 235 -52.54 40.69 19.28
CA PRO A 235 -51.79 39.95 20.29
C PRO A 235 -52.43 40.07 21.68
N PHE A 236 -53.04 41.22 21.99
CA PHE A 236 -53.76 41.51 23.24
C PHE A 236 -54.69 42.73 23.06
N ARG A 237 -55.55 43.01 24.03
CA ARG A 237 -56.56 44.07 23.96
C ARG A 237 -55.89 45.46 23.82
N GLY A 238 -56.24 46.19 22.77
CA GLY A 238 -55.67 47.51 22.48
C GLY A 238 -54.23 47.49 21.95
N GLY A 239 -53.58 46.33 21.92
CA GLY A 239 -52.21 46.15 21.45
C GLY A 239 -52.11 45.76 19.97
N TYR A 240 -50.97 46.08 19.36
CA TYR A 240 -50.61 45.68 18.00
C TYR A 240 -49.11 45.35 17.91
N ILE A 241 -48.72 44.64 16.85
CA ILE A 241 -47.31 44.31 16.56
C ILE A 241 -46.72 45.44 15.70
N ARG A 242 -45.66 46.09 16.20
CA ARG A 242 -44.92 47.14 15.49
C ARG A 242 -43.81 46.57 14.61
N ARG A 243 -43.14 45.52 15.07
CA ARG A 243 -42.14 44.76 14.31
C ARG A 243 -42.33 43.28 14.60
N ASP A 244 -42.49 42.48 13.55
CA ASP A 244 -42.62 41.04 13.65
C ASP A 244 -41.25 40.37 13.55
N GLY A 245 -41.07 39.35 14.37
CA GLY A 245 -39.88 38.54 14.50
C GLY A 245 -40.31 37.34 15.33
N TYR A 246 -39.88 36.15 14.95
CA TYR A 246 -40.34 34.92 15.62
C TYR A 246 -39.33 33.78 15.51
N LYS A 247 -38.29 33.92 14.68
CA LYS A 247 -37.18 32.97 14.65
C LYS A 247 -36.31 33.17 15.87
N HIS A 248 -35.52 32.15 16.21
CA HIS A 248 -34.64 32.23 17.37
C HIS A 248 -33.73 33.47 17.33
N ASN A 249 -33.60 34.16 18.47
CA ASN A 249 -32.92 35.43 18.68
C ASN A 249 -33.52 36.65 17.96
N GLU A 250 -34.56 36.48 17.15
CA GLU A 250 -35.37 37.61 16.70
C GLU A 250 -36.27 38.13 17.82
N GLU A 251 -36.70 39.36 17.65
CA GLU A 251 -37.52 40.09 18.60
C GLU A 251 -38.82 40.57 17.95
N VAL A 252 -39.92 40.47 18.70
CA VAL A 252 -41.18 41.12 18.37
C VAL A 252 -41.30 42.40 19.20
N THR A 253 -41.76 43.48 18.60
CA THR A 253 -42.01 44.74 19.31
C THR A 253 -43.49 45.07 19.29
N PHE A 254 -44.06 45.41 20.45
CA PHE A 254 -45.47 45.75 20.59
C PHE A 254 -45.69 47.27 20.71
N GLY A 255 -46.93 47.68 20.44
CA GLY A 255 -47.42 49.04 20.66
C GLY A 255 -48.88 49.03 21.11
N CYS A 256 -49.35 50.16 21.63
CA CYS A 256 -50.72 50.36 22.07
C CYS A 256 -51.39 51.42 21.19
N ARG A 257 -52.67 51.23 20.88
CA ARG A 257 -53.46 52.25 20.18
C ARG A 257 -53.65 53.45 21.09
N ASP A 258 -53.54 54.65 20.53
CA ASP A 258 -53.82 55.88 21.27
C ASP A 258 -55.25 55.86 21.85
N PRO A 259 -55.46 56.34 23.10
CA PRO A 259 -54.51 56.99 24.02
C PRO A 259 -53.86 56.03 25.04
N LEU A 260 -53.84 54.72 24.76
CA LEU A 260 -53.34 53.71 25.70
C LEU A 260 -51.81 53.67 25.72
N VAL A 261 -51.26 53.41 26.91
CA VAL A 261 -49.82 53.25 27.13
C VAL A 261 -49.52 51.78 27.44
N ILE A 262 -48.38 51.31 26.94
CA ILE A 262 -47.93 49.93 27.18
C ILE A 262 -47.41 49.77 28.61
N ASP A 263 -47.84 48.69 29.25
CA ASP A 263 -47.39 48.26 30.56
C ASP A 263 -46.71 46.88 30.44
N GLY A 264 -45.49 46.79 30.95
CA GLY A 264 -44.61 45.62 30.80
C GLY A 264 -43.56 45.74 29.69
N GLN A 265 -43.01 44.59 29.25
CA GLN A 265 -41.94 44.56 28.24
C GLN A 265 -42.47 44.91 26.84
N VAL A 266 -41.89 45.96 26.25
CA VAL A 266 -42.23 46.41 24.88
C VAL A 266 -41.75 45.44 23.80
N THR A 267 -40.70 44.68 24.10
CA THR A 267 -40.05 43.76 23.17
C THR A 267 -39.91 42.39 23.82
N LEU A 268 -40.31 41.35 23.10
CA LEU A 268 -40.05 39.96 23.51
C LEU A 268 -39.06 39.32 22.53
N ARG A 269 -38.13 38.52 23.06
CA ARG A 269 -37.11 37.79 22.29
C ARG A 269 -37.41 36.31 22.25
N CYS A 270 -37.28 35.71 21.08
CA CYS A 270 -37.49 34.28 20.91
C CYS A 270 -36.27 33.47 21.34
N ASN A 271 -36.44 32.62 22.37
CA ASN A 271 -35.43 31.68 22.84
C ASN A 271 -35.89 30.24 22.63
N ASP A 272 -35.40 29.63 21.55
CA ASP A 272 -35.59 28.21 21.20
C ASP A 272 -37.04 27.70 21.37
N GLY A 273 -37.97 28.34 20.67
CA GLY A 273 -39.39 27.99 20.70
C GLY A 273 -40.20 28.62 21.83
N THR A 274 -39.56 29.34 22.75
CA THR A 274 -40.21 30.03 23.87
C THR A 274 -39.90 31.52 23.91
N TRP A 275 -40.91 32.34 24.19
CA TRP A 275 -40.71 33.78 24.43
C TRP A 275 -40.06 33.98 25.79
N ASN A 276 -39.13 34.94 25.88
CA ASN A 276 -38.37 35.24 27.10
C ASN A 276 -39.22 35.84 28.24
N ASP A 277 -40.40 36.38 27.93
CA ASP A 277 -41.33 36.95 28.90
C ASP A 277 -42.78 36.82 28.41
N ARG A 278 -43.73 37.26 29.23
CA ARG A 278 -45.17 37.26 28.95
C ARG A 278 -45.56 38.48 28.10
N LEU A 279 -46.75 38.40 27.49
CA LEU A 279 -47.31 39.52 26.73
C LEU A 279 -47.53 40.75 27.63
N PRO A 280 -47.20 41.96 27.15
CA PRO A 280 -47.54 43.21 27.83
C PRO A 280 -49.04 43.51 27.75
N THR A 281 -49.47 44.52 28.48
CA THR A 281 -50.86 45.03 28.46
C THR A 281 -50.93 46.49 28.04
N CYS A 282 -52.08 46.94 27.56
CA CYS A 282 -52.33 48.37 27.31
C CYS A 282 -53.26 48.92 28.39
N GLY A 283 -52.80 49.94 29.11
CA GLY A 283 -53.56 50.65 30.15
C GLY A 283 -53.77 52.11 29.79
N GLY A 284 -54.75 52.76 30.44
CA GLY A 284 -54.86 54.22 30.40
C GLY A 284 -53.72 54.88 31.18
N LEU A 285 -53.47 56.16 30.94
CA LEU A 285 -52.58 56.96 31.79
C LEU A 285 -53.16 56.95 33.21
N CYS A 286 -52.43 56.36 34.17
CA CYS A 286 -52.72 56.55 35.59
C CYS A 286 -52.41 58.01 35.93
N LEU A 287 -53.43 58.88 35.87
CA LEU A 287 -53.36 60.19 36.49
C LEU A 287 -53.49 59.96 38.00
N PHE A 288 -52.37 59.97 38.71
CA PHE A 288 -52.38 60.10 40.16
C PHE A 288 -52.95 61.48 40.49
N SER A 289 -54.19 61.53 40.95
CA SER A 289 -54.83 62.70 41.58
C SER A 289 -54.56 62.71 43.08
#